data_AF-X6LUP4-F1
#
_entry.id   AF-X6LUP4-F1
#
_cell.length_a   1.000
_cell.length_b   1.000
_cell.length_c   1.000
_cell.angle_alpha   90.00
_cell.angle_beta   90.00
_cell.angle_gamma   90.00
#
_symmetry.space_group_name_H-M   'P 1'
#
loop_
_entity.id
_entity.type
_entity.pdbx_description
1 polymer ?
#
loop_
_entity_poly.entity_id
_entity_poly.type
_entity_poly.pdbx_seq_one_letter_code
_entity_poly.pdbx_strand_id
1 'polypeptide(L)'
;KELKYTPYKGLTLQIGKKHLSCEEVEYNIDRLVSNIQRSEVETIVYQFGICKEIYSLRMDYWEKGGRLDTSPFELAVDNPTIIETRKKKIKQLLSIWKKECRRLRKSYFGLTYFTMNEAQNLIQSFDNICSLNLDNQQLSLLASKVILPFLQRLNWSLQDVLPTVCTWKRYFKERATNNDNMSRLEKLGDIVTKVWEYSENNKNAPNKDLELHSLRRGRPNLFQKKHDKELNLVVDLFKSLSMIPRAEHVLICKETTTEEEIECMLLRALHCTLLSDKTPLYCLVWPEKLRME
;
A
#
# COMPACT_ATOMS: atom_id res chain seq x y z
N LYS A 1 -2.37 10.38 -23.80
CA LYS A 1 -3.25 9.22 -23.56
C LYS A 1 -3.57 9.21 -22.07
N GLU A 2 -4.80 9.54 -21.69
CA GLU A 2 -5.27 9.37 -20.32
C GLU A 2 -5.11 7.90 -19.91
N LEU A 3 -4.56 7.68 -18.71
CA LEU A 3 -4.61 6.38 -18.05
C LEU A 3 -6.09 6.05 -17.84
N LYS A 4 -6.65 5.21 -18.73
CA LYS A 4 -7.89 4.50 -18.43
C LYS A 4 -7.59 3.53 -17.29
N TYR A 5 -7.65 4.02 -16.06
CA TYR A 5 -7.97 3.16 -14.93
C TYR A 5 -9.35 2.59 -15.24
N THR A 6 -9.42 1.35 -15.72
CA THR A 6 -10.70 0.65 -15.79
C THR A 6 -11.19 0.58 -14.35
N PRO A 7 -12.29 1.27 -13.99
CA PRO A 7 -12.84 1.14 -12.65
C PRO A 7 -13.12 -0.34 -12.43
N TYR A 8 -12.63 -0.87 -11.32
CA TYR A 8 -12.84 -2.27 -10.98
C TYR A 8 -14.36 -2.50 -10.90
N LYS A 9 -14.88 -3.26 -11.86
CA LYS A 9 -16.29 -3.65 -11.86
C LYS A 9 -16.47 -4.66 -10.72
N GLY A 10 -17.37 -4.37 -9.80
CA GLY A 10 -17.66 -5.23 -8.65
C GLY A 10 -18.13 -6.63 -9.04
N LEU A 11 -18.52 -7.45 -8.06
CA LEU A 11 -19.08 -8.77 -8.34
C LEU A 11 -20.37 -8.62 -9.16
N THR A 12 -20.41 -9.27 -10.34
CA THR A 12 -21.60 -9.30 -11.21
C THR A 12 -21.96 -10.73 -11.57
N LEU A 13 -23.25 -11.05 -11.59
CA LEU A 13 -23.78 -12.32 -12.10
C LEU A 13 -24.22 -12.13 -13.55
N GLN A 14 -23.78 -13.01 -14.45
CA GLN A 14 -24.22 -13.02 -15.84
C GLN A 14 -25.18 -14.18 -16.11
N ILE A 15 -26.34 -13.87 -16.69
CA ILE A 15 -27.34 -14.86 -17.13
C ILE A 15 -27.66 -14.55 -18.59
N GLY A 16 -27.11 -15.37 -19.50
CA GLY A 16 -27.17 -15.10 -20.94
C GLY A 16 -26.50 -13.76 -21.29
N LYS A 17 -27.28 -12.79 -21.79
CA LYS A 17 -26.82 -11.42 -22.09
C LYS A 17 -27.04 -10.42 -20.95
N LYS A 18 -27.74 -10.83 -19.88
CA LYS A 18 -28.08 -9.94 -18.76
C LYS A 18 -26.96 -9.99 -17.72
N HIS A 19 -26.57 -8.82 -17.22
CA HIS A 19 -25.69 -8.69 -16.06
C HIS A 19 -26.50 -8.15 -14.88
N LEU A 20 -26.32 -8.75 -13.71
CA LEU A 20 -26.89 -8.33 -12.45
C LEU A 20 -25.77 -7.91 -11.51
N SER A 21 -25.96 -6.79 -10.82
CA SER A 21 -25.10 -6.34 -9.72
C SER A 21 -25.25 -7.23 -8.49
N CYS A 22 -24.30 -7.14 -7.55
CA CYS A 22 -24.36 -7.87 -6.29
C CYS A 22 -25.66 -7.55 -5.51
N GLU A 23 -26.06 -6.28 -5.47
CA GLU A 23 -27.28 -5.81 -4.79
C GLU A 23 -28.55 -6.38 -5.44
N GLU A 24 -28.62 -6.40 -6.77
CA GLU A 24 -29.75 -7.00 -7.49
C GLU A 24 -29.83 -8.51 -7.23
N VAL A 25 -28.70 -9.21 -7.16
CA VAL A 25 -28.67 -10.65 -6.86
C VAL A 25 -29.16 -10.90 -5.43
N GLU A 26 -28.69 -10.14 -4.45
CA GLU A 26 -29.12 -10.25 -3.05
C GLU A 26 -30.62 -10.02 -2.90
N TYR A 27 -31.13 -8.95 -3.50
CA TYR A 27 -32.58 -8.67 -3.49
C TYR A 27 -33.42 -9.83 -4.07
N ASN A 28 -32.95 -10.45 -5.15
CA ASN A 28 -33.66 -11.60 -5.74
C ASN A 28 -33.56 -12.85 -4.87
N ILE A 29 -32.41 -13.09 -4.22
CA ILE A 29 -32.24 -14.19 -3.27
C ILE A 29 -33.17 -14.03 -2.07
N ASP A 30 -33.25 -12.84 -1.47
CA ASP A 30 -34.10 -12.57 -0.31
C ASP A 30 -35.59 -12.81 -0.63
N ARG A 31 -36.03 -12.42 -1.83
CA ARG A 31 -37.37 -12.72 -2.33
C ARG A 31 -37.61 -14.22 -2.52
N LEU A 32 -36.63 -14.97 -2.98
CA LEU A 32 -36.76 -16.42 -3.20
C LEU A 32 -36.83 -17.18 -1.88
N VAL A 33 -35.95 -16.84 -0.93
CA VAL A 33 -35.91 -17.44 0.42
C VAL A 33 -37.22 -17.21 1.17
N SER A 34 -37.83 -16.03 1.01
CA SER A 34 -39.10 -15.68 1.67
C SER A 34 -40.31 -16.44 1.12
N ASN A 35 -40.25 -16.95 -0.12
CA ASN A 35 -41.40 -17.53 -0.81
C ASN A 35 -41.31 -19.05 -1.01
N ILE A 36 -40.12 -19.65 -0.91
CA ILE A 36 -39.88 -21.04 -1.34
C ILE A 36 -38.83 -21.71 -0.45
N GLN A 37 -39.22 -22.73 0.34
CA GLN A 37 -38.29 -23.71 0.92
C GLN A 37 -37.97 -24.79 -0.12
N ARG A 38 -36.98 -24.56 -0.99
CA ARG A 38 -36.45 -25.57 -1.91
C ARG A 38 -34.93 -25.64 -1.78
N SER A 39 -34.40 -26.86 -1.74
CA SER A 39 -32.95 -27.17 -1.71
C SER A 39 -32.15 -26.51 -2.85
N GLU A 40 -32.80 -26.20 -3.97
CA GLU A 40 -32.22 -25.46 -5.10
C GLU A 40 -31.85 -24.01 -4.71
N VAL A 41 -32.69 -23.34 -3.92
CA VAL A 41 -32.46 -21.96 -3.45
C VAL A 41 -31.28 -21.93 -2.47
N GLU A 42 -31.21 -22.91 -1.57
CA GLU A 42 -30.09 -23.05 -0.63
C GLU A 42 -28.74 -23.23 -1.34
N THR A 43 -28.72 -23.99 -2.44
CA THR A 43 -27.52 -24.20 -3.24
C THR A 43 -27.05 -22.90 -3.89
N ILE A 44 -27.97 -22.10 -4.45
CA ILE A 44 -27.65 -20.80 -5.06
C ILE A 44 -27.13 -19.82 -4.01
N VAL A 45 -27.80 -19.72 -2.85
CA VAL A 45 -27.38 -18.87 -1.72
C VAL A 45 -25.97 -19.22 -1.28
N TYR A 46 -25.69 -20.51 -1.12
CA TYR A 46 -24.37 -21.00 -0.73
C TYR A 46 -23.29 -20.63 -1.75
N GLN A 47 -23.52 -20.91 -3.04
CA GLN A 47 -22.58 -20.60 -4.11
C GLN A 47 -22.31 -19.09 -4.21
N PHE A 48 -23.37 -18.29 -4.14
CA PHE A 48 -23.25 -16.83 -4.15
C PHE A 48 -22.46 -16.32 -2.93
N GLY A 49 -22.68 -16.90 -1.76
CA GLY A 49 -21.88 -16.64 -0.56
C GLY A 49 -20.38 -16.88 -0.78
N ILE A 50 -20.01 -18.01 -1.40
CA ILE A 50 -18.59 -18.28 -1.72
C ILE A 50 -18.05 -17.29 -2.75
N CYS A 51 -18.83 -16.92 -3.77
CA CYS A 51 -18.43 -15.89 -4.74
C CYS A 51 -18.14 -14.54 -4.07
N LYS A 52 -18.96 -14.13 -3.09
CA LYS A 52 -18.69 -12.93 -2.28
C LYS A 52 -17.40 -13.03 -1.47
N GLU A 53 -17.13 -14.19 -0.87
CA GLU A 53 -15.87 -14.42 -0.15
C GLU A 53 -14.65 -14.36 -1.09
N ILE A 54 -14.73 -15.01 -2.25
CA ILE A 54 -13.69 -14.94 -3.30
C ILE A 54 -13.46 -13.49 -3.73
N TYR A 55 -14.54 -12.74 -3.96
CA TYR A 55 -14.48 -11.34 -4.32
C TYR A 55 -13.76 -10.51 -3.25
N SER A 56 -14.16 -10.64 -1.98
CA SER A 56 -13.52 -9.95 -0.84
C SER A 56 -12.04 -10.29 -0.72
N LEU A 57 -11.64 -11.56 -0.89
CA LEU A 57 -10.23 -11.97 -0.86
C LEU A 57 -9.41 -11.37 -2.00
N ARG A 58 -10.01 -11.21 -3.20
CA ARG A 58 -9.35 -10.53 -4.33
C ARG A 58 -9.20 -9.04 -4.09
N MET A 59 -10.20 -8.43 -3.45
CA MET A 59 -10.11 -7.03 -3.05
C MET A 59 -9.00 -6.82 -2.02
N ASP A 60 -8.92 -7.64 -0.96
CA ASP A 60 -7.82 -7.57 0.02
C ASP A 60 -6.45 -7.76 -0.66
N TYR A 61 -6.34 -8.70 -1.59
CA TYR A 61 -5.12 -8.89 -2.38
C TYR A 61 -4.73 -7.64 -3.17
N TRP A 62 -5.68 -7.00 -3.86
CA TRP A 62 -5.43 -5.80 -4.66
C TRP A 62 -5.13 -4.56 -3.81
N GLU A 63 -5.88 -4.36 -2.72
CA GLU A 63 -5.70 -3.28 -1.74
C GLU A 63 -4.35 -3.36 -1.03
N LYS A 64 -3.81 -4.58 -0.86
CA LYS A 64 -2.44 -4.79 -0.35
C LYS A 64 -1.37 -4.75 -1.45
N GLY A 65 -1.67 -4.15 -2.61
CA GLY A 65 -0.70 -3.94 -3.70
C GLY A 65 -0.46 -5.13 -4.61
N GLY A 66 -1.21 -6.21 -4.43
CA GLY A 66 -1.18 -7.36 -5.31
C GLY A 66 -1.64 -6.98 -6.72
N ARG A 67 -1.00 -7.57 -7.73
CA ARG A 67 -1.34 -7.37 -9.14
C ARG A 67 -1.47 -8.75 -9.78
N LEU A 68 -2.69 -9.09 -10.17
CA LEU A 68 -3.02 -10.27 -10.97
C LEU A 68 -3.32 -9.83 -12.41
N ASP A 69 -3.32 -10.79 -13.32
CA ASP A 69 -3.93 -10.59 -14.62
C ASP A 69 -5.37 -10.07 -14.44
N THR A 70 -5.67 -8.95 -15.12
CA THR A 70 -6.94 -8.24 -15.06
C THR A 70 -8.00 -8.87 -15.97
N SER A 71 -7.69 -10.02 -16.58
CA SER A 71 -8.66 -10.80 -17.35
C SER A 71 -9.92 -11.11 -16.52
N PRO A 72 -11.11 -11.13 -17.17
CA PRO A 72 -12.36 -11.47 -16.50
C PRO A 72 -12.21 -12.80 -15.74
N PHE A 73 -12.46 -12.74 -14.44
CA PHE A 73 -12.44 -13.93 -13.61
C PHE A 73 -13.84 -14.55 -13.63
N GLU A 74 -14.06 -15.44 -14.58
CA GLU A 74 -15.32 -16.15 -14.73
C GLU A 74 -15.31 -17.43 -13.88
N LEU A 75 -16.36 -17.60 -13.08
CA LEU A 75 -16.62 -18.82 -12.32
C LEU A 75 -17.90 -19.45 -12.87
N ALA A 76 -17.78 -20.65 -13.43
CA ALA A 76 -18.94 -21.46 -13.76
C ALA A 76 -19.63 -21.89 -12.47
N VAL A 77 -20.93 -21.59 -12.36
CA VAL A 77 -21.75 -21.80 -11.15
C VAL A 77 -22.25 -23.24 -11.03
N ASP A 78 -22.05 -24.06 -12.06
CA ASP A 78 -22.49 -25.46 -12.12
C ASP A 78 -21.61 -26.44 -11.31
N ASN A 79 -20.45 -25.99 -10.80
CA ASN A 79 -19.51 -26.87 -10.11
C ASN A 79 -18.96 -26.28 -8.78
N PRO A 80 -19.57 -26.63 -7.62
CA PRO A 80 -19.14 -26.18 -6.30
C PRO A 80 -17.66 -26.48 -5.98
N THR A 81 -17.15 -27.62 -6.46
CA THR A 81 -15.76 -28.05 -6.22
C THR A 81 -14.76 -27.11 -6.89
N ILE A 82 -15.10 -26.58 -8.08
CA ILE A 82 -14.27 -25.59 -8.78
C ILE A 82 -14.22 -24.29 -7.98
N ILE A 83 -15.37 -23.82 -7.49
CA ILE A 83 -15.47 -22.58 -6.70
C ILE A 83 -14.62 -22.68 -5.42
N GLU A 84 -14.74 -23.79 -4.68
CA GLU A 84 -13.93 -24.01 -3.47
C GLU A 84 -12.43 -24.14 -3.76
N THR A 85 -12.07 -24.82 -4.86
CA THR A 85 -10.67 -24.90 -5.29
C THR A 85 -10.10 -23.52 -5.62
N ARG A 86 -10.91 -22.65 -6.24
CA ARG A 86 -10.53 -21.28 -6.58
C ARG A 86 -10.37 -20.41 -5.34
N LYS A 87 -11.30 -20.50 -4.38
CA LYS A 87 -11.19 -19.87 -3.07
C LYS A 87 -9.89 -20.24 -2.36
N LYS A 88 -9.55 -21.53 -2.31
CA LYS A 88 -8.28 -22.00 -1.73
C LYS A 88 -7.06 -21.39 -2.43
N LYS A 89 -7.04 -21.36 -3.76
CA LYS A 89 -5.94 -20.75 -4.53
C LYS A 89 -5.77 -19.26 -4.22
N ILE A 90 -6.85 -18.49 -4.13
CA ILE A 90 -6.78 -17.05 -3.84
C ILE A 90 -6.33 -16.81 -2.40
N LYS A 91 -6.83 -17.59 -1.43
CA LYS A 91 -6.33 -17.54 -0.04
C LYS A 91 -4.83 -17.81 0.04
N GLN A 92 -4.35 -18.84 -0.66
CA GLN A 92 -2.93 -19.15 -0.73
C GLN A 92 -2.12 -18.02 -1.36
N LEU A 93 -2.57 -17.47 -2.48
CA LEU A 93 -1.92 -16.34 -3.16
C LEU A 93 -1.80 -15.12 -2.24
N LEU A 94 -2.89 -14.75 -1.56
CA LEU A 94 -2.91 -13.65 -0.59
C LEU A 94 -1.94 -13.90 0.57
N SER A 95 -1.90 -15.13 1.09
CA SER A 95 -0.97 -15.51 2.16
C SER A 95 0.48 -15.40 1.71
N ILE A 96 0.80 -15.90 0.51
CA ILE A 96 2.15 -15.79 -0.07
C ILE A 96 2.52 -14.33 -0.25
N TRP A 97 1.62 -13.53 -0.82
CA TRP A 97 1.82 -12.10 -1.03
C TRP A 97 2.12 -11.34 0.26
N LYS A 98 1.31 -11.54 1.31
CA LYS A 98 1.54 -10.94 2.63
C LYS A 98 2.92 -11.31 3.18
N LYS A 99 3.33 -12.57 3.03
CA LYS A 99 4.65 -13.05 3.49
C LYS A 99 5.79 -12.40 2.71
N GLU A 100 5.67 -12.30 1.41
CA GLU A 100 6.70 -11.68 0.57
C GLU A 100 6.78 -10.17 0.75
N CYS A 101 5.65 -9.47 0.92
CA CYS A 101 5.65 -8.04 1.25
C CYS A 101 6.44 -7.77 2.54
N ARG A 102 6.23 -8.61 3.57
CA ARG A 102 7.00 -8.55 4.81
C ARG A 102 8.49 -8.86 4.58
N ARG A 103 8.82 -9.85 3.74
CA ARG A 103 10.20 -10.16 3.38
C ARG A 103 10.88 -8.97 2.70
N LEU A 104 10.24 -8.37 1.71
CA LEU A 104 10.74 -7.21 0.97
C LEU A 104 11.03 -6.04 1.90
N ARG A 105 10.12 -5.68 2.82
CA ARG A 105 10.35 -4.59 3.78
C ARG A 105 11.49 -4.87 4.75
N LYS A 106 11.75 -6.14 5.08
CA LYS A 106 12.91 -6.54 5.90
C LYS A 106 14.22 -6.43 5.12
N SER A 107 14.22 -6.84 3.85
CA SER A 107 15.40 -6.79 2.99
C SER A 107 15.72 -5.37 2.49
N TYR A 108 14.70 -4.56 2.28
CA TYR A 108 14.78 -3.22 1.70
C TYR A 108 14.00 -2.24 2.57
N PHE A 109 14.65 -1.74 3.61
CA PHE A 109 13.99 -0.90 4.60
C PHE A 109 13.37 0.37 4.02
N GLY A 110 13.94 0.92 2.93
CA GLY A 110 13.37 2.06 2.20
C GLY A 110 11.93 1.81 1.70
N LEU A 111 11.52 0.56 1.48
CA LEU A 111 10.13 0.23 1.11
C LEU A 111 9.11 0.49 2.23
N THR A 112 9.56 0.67 3.48
CA THR A 112 8.67 1.06 4.58
C THR A 112 8.14 2.48 4.42
N TYR A 113 8.69 3.29 3.51
CA TYR A 113 8.19 4.64 3.23
C TYR A 113 6.97 4.64 2.31
N PHE A 114 6.55 3.48 1.79
CA PHE A 114 5.44 3.36 0.84
C PHE A 114 4.50 2.22 1.25
N THR A 115 3.20 2.42 1.01
CA THR A 115 2.28 1.27 0.90
C THR A 115 2.66 0.44 -0.33
N MET A 116 2.27 -0.84 -0.38
CA MET A 116 2.57 -1.64 -1.57
C MET A 116 1.86 -1.11 -2.82
N ASN A 117 0.68 -0.50 -2.64
CA ASN A 117 0.00 0.20 -3.74
C ASN A 117 0.76 1.45 -4.23
N GLU A 118 1.32 2.26 -3.32
CA GLU A 118 2.20 3.38 -3.69
C GLU A 118 3.46 2.89 -4.41
N ALA A 119 4.07 1.80 -3.94
CA ALA A 119 5.24 1.20 -4.58
C ALA A 119 4.93 0.73 -6.01
N GLN A 120 3.78 0.08 -6.22
CA GLN A 120 3.32 -0.31 -7.55
C GLN A 120 3.05 0.89 -8.46
N ASN A 121 2.48 1.97 -7.92
CA ASN A 121 2.24 3.21 -8.68
C ASN A 121 3.55 3.88 -9.09
N LEU A 122 4.56 3.86 -8.22
CA LEU A 122 5.89 4.37 -8.52
C LEU A 122 6.58 3.52 -9.60
N ILE A 123 6.48 2.19 -9.51
CA ILE A 123 6.92 1.24 -10.54
C ILE A 123 6.26 1.55 -11.89
N GLN A 124 4.94 1.74 -11.91
CA GLN A 124 4.22 2.10 -13.13
C GLN A 124 4.67 3.45 -13.69
N SER A 125 4.96 4.42 -12.83
CA SER A 125 5.47 5.73 -13.23
C SER A 125 6.85 5.63 -13.89
N PHE A 126 7.74 4.82 -13.32
CA PHE A 126 9.04 4.53 -13.93
C PHE A 126 8.88 3.86 -15.30
N ASP A 127 8.06 2.83 -15.41
CA ASP A 127 7.78 2.14 -16.67
C ASP A 127 7.21 3.05 -17.74
N ASN A 128 6.20 3.85 -17.39
CA ASN A 128 5.58 4.80 -18.32
C ASN A 128 6.63 5.74 -18.89
N ILE A 129 7.48 6.32 -18.04
CA ILE A 129 8.55 7.21 -18.49
C ILE A 129 9.57 6.46 -19.35
N CYS A 130 9.97 5.26 -18.95
CA CYS A 130 10.98 4.47 -19.67
C CYS A 130 10.49 3.95 -21.02
N SER A 131 9.17 3.77 -21.18
CA SER A 131 8.53 3.41 -22.44
C SER A 131 8.54 4.55 -23.47
N LEU A 132 8.74 5.79 -23.02
CA LEU A 132 8.86 6.94 -23.91
C LEU A 132 10.31 7.02 -24.45
N ASN A 133 10.44 7.19 -25.77
CA ASN A 133 11.72 7.41 -26.44
C ASN A 133 12.18 8.86 -26.26
N LEU A 134 12.48 9.25 -25.02
CA LEU A 134 12.95 10.59 -24.65
C LEU A 134 14.47 10.64 -24.52
N ASP A 135 15.05 11.81 -24.81
CA ASP A 135 16.42 12.14 -24.45
C ASP A 135 16.57 12.39 -22.94
N ASN A 136 17.81 12.52 -22.46
CA ASN A 136 18.09 12.67 -21.02
C ASN A 136 17.54 13.98 -20.41
N GLN A 137 17.44 15.06 -21.19
CA GLN A 137 16.96 16.35 -20.69
C GLN A 137 15.45 16.29 -20.46
N GLN A 138 14.70 15.78 -21.44
CA GLN A 138 13.27 15.54 -21.33
C GLN A 138 12.94 14.51 -20.24
N LEU A 139 13.75 13.45 -20.15
CA LEU A 139 13.63 12.40 -19.14
C LEU A 139 13.79 12.97 -17.73
N SER A 140 14.83 13.78 -17.51
CA SER A 140 15.08 14.45 -16.23
C SER A 140 13.92 15.37 -15.84
N LEU A 141 13.44 16.20 -16.78
CA LEU A 141 12.31 17.10 -16.53
C LEU A 141 11.05 16.33 -16.13
N LEU A 142 10.70 15.27 -16.85
CA LEU A 142 9.50 14.48 -16.54
C LEU A 142 9.65 13.75 -15.21
N ALA A 143 10.81 13.13 -14.96
CA ALA A 143 11.08 12.42 -13.72
C ALA A 143 11.08 13.35 -12.49
N SER A 144 11.56 14.58 -12.62
CA SER A 144 11.49 15.58 -11.55
C SER A 144 10.05 15.90 -11.13
N LYS A 145 9.08 15.75 -12.04
CA LYS A 145 7.66 16.00 -11.76
C LYS A 145 6.96 14.79 -11.14
N VAL A 146 7.29 13.58 -11.59
CA VAL A 146 6.47 12.38 -11.27
C VAL A 146 7.17 11.35 -10.38
N ILE A 147 8.50 11.30 -10.37
CA ILE A 147 9.30 10.34 -9.57
C ILE A 147 9.91 11.02 -8.35
N LEU A 148 10.50 12.20 -8.54
CA LEU A 148 11.23 12.91 -7.49
C LEU A 148 10.40 13.12 -6.20
N PRO A 149 9.11 13.52 -6.25
CA PRO A 149 8.31 13.69 -5.02
C PRO A 149 8.22 12.41 -4.17
N PHE A 150 8.18 11.24 -4.81
CA PHE A 150 8.18 9.96 -4.08
C PHE A 150 9.53 9.69 -3.43
N LEU A 151 10.63 9.92 -4.15
CA LEU A 151 11.97 9.68 -3.63
C LEU A 151 12.38 10.70 -2.56
N GLN A 152 11.81 11.91 -2.59
CA GLN A 152 12.03 12.93 -1.56
C GLN A 152 11.44 12.55 -0.19
N ARG A 153 10.47 11.62 -0.14
CA ARG A 153 10.05 10.99 1.13
C ARG A 153 11.20 10.24 1.81
N LEU A 154 12.10 9.65 1.01
CA LEU A 154 13.28 8.93 1.50
C LEU A 154 14.42 9.90 1.80
N ASN A 155 14.66 10.85 0.89
CA ASN A 155 15.72 11.86 1.01
C ASN A 155 15.24 13.24 0.50
N TRP A 156 14.88 14.12 1.42
CA TRP A 156 14.30 15.43 1.11
C TRP A 156 15.22 16.35 0.30
N SER A 157 16.54 16.19 0.43
CA SER A 157 17.53 17.02 -0.27
C SER A 157 17.85 16.48 -1.67
N LEU A 158 17.25 15.35 -2.08
CA LEU A 158 17.41 14.82 -3.43
C LEU A 158 16.90 15.84 -4.46
N GLN A 159 17.75 16.18 -5.43
CA GLN A 159 17.43 17.10 -6.53
C GLN A 159 17.48 16.39 -7.89
N ASP A 160 18.53 15.58 -8.12
CA ASP A 160 18.69 14.85 -9.38
C ASP A 160 18.21 13.39 -9.25
N VAL A 161 17.21 13.05 -10.06
CA VAL A 161 16.61 11.71 -10.13
C VAL A 161 16.99 10.96 -11.41
N LEU A 162 17.70 11.62 -12.34
CA LEU A 162 18.08 11.03 -13.62
C LEU A 162 18.90 9.73 -13.45
N PRO A 163 19.89 9.63 -12.52
CA PRO A 163 20.64 8.39 -12.34
C PRO A 163 19.75 7.20 -11.93
N THR A 164 18.74 7.46 -11.09
CA THR A 164 17.77 6.46 -10.65
C THR A 164 16.90 6.00 -11.82
N VAL A 165 16.41 6.93 -12.63
CA VAL A 165 15.59 6.62 -13.82
C VAL A 165 16.41 5.86 -14.87
N CYS A 166 17.65 6.25 -15.11
CA CYS A 166 18.56 5.53 -16.01
C CYS A 166 18.81 4.09 -15.53
N THR A 167 18.95 3.90 -14.21
CA THR A 167 19.06 2.57 -13.61
C THR A 167 17.81 1.73 -13.86
N TRP A 168 16.62 2.32 -13.69
CA TRP A 168 15.36 1.64 -14.01
C TRP A 168 15.24 1.33 -15.51
N LYS A 169 15.55 2.30 -16.39
CA LYS A 169 15.47 2.16 -17.85
C LYS A 169 16.32 1.00 -18.37
N ARG A 170 17.51 0.80 -17.78
CA ARG A 170 18.36 -0.36 -18.10
C ARG A 170 17.68 -1.68 -17.72
N TYR A 171 17.16 -1.77 -16.49
CA TYR A 171 16.41 -2.94 -16.03
C TYR A 171 15.16 -3.22 -16.89
N PHE A 172 14.42 -2.17 -17.24
CA PHE A 172 13.23 -2.23 -18.09
C PHE A 172 13.54 -2.83 -19.46
N LYS A 173 14.66 -2.43 -20.08
CA LYS A 173 15.12 -2.99 -21.37
C LYS A 173 15.55 -4.45 -21.28
N GLU A 174 16.24 -4.82 -20.19
CA GLU A 174 16.72 -6.20 -19.97
C GLU A 174 15.58 -7.19 -19.71
N ARG A 175 14.41 -6.71 -19.24
CA ARG A 175 13.29 -7.57 -18.80
C ARG A 175 11.97 -7.38 -19.54
N ALA A 176 11.99 -6.80 -20.74
CA ALA A 176 10.79 -6.54 -21.54
C ALA A 176 9.91 -7.77 -21.82
N THR A 177 10.37 -8.99 -21.52
CA THR A 177 9.66 -10.26 -21.75
C THR A 177 9.06 -10.92 -20.50
N ASN A 178 9.38 -10.48 -19.27
CA ASN A 178 8.90 -11.12 -18.03
C ASN A 178 8.17 -10.11 -17.13
N ASN A 179 6.84 -10.22 -17.07
CA ASN A 179 5.96 -9.39 -16.24
C ASN A 179 5.90 -9.88 -14.78
N ASP A 180 7.04 -10.25 -14.20
CA ASP A 180 7.11 -10.68 -12.81
C ASP A 180 7.06 -9.46 -11.87
N ASN A 181 5.91 -9.28 -11.23
CA ASN A 181 5.68 -8.18 -10.29
C ASN A 181 6.68 -8.20 -9.11
N MET A 182 7.13 -9.38 -8.68
CA MET A 182 8.00 -9.47 -7.51
C MET A 182 9.39 -8.96 -7.80
N SER A 183 9.97 -9.35 -8.92
CA SER A 183 11.28 -8.82 -9.26
C SER A 183 11.28 -7.30 -9.52
N ARG A 184 10.17 -6.74 -9.99
CA ARG A 184 10.04 -5.27 -10.14
C ARG A 184 10.03 -4.59 -8.78
N LEU A 185 9.35 -5.17 -7.79
CA LEU A 185 9.38 -4.68 -6.41
C LEU A 185 10.76 -4.82 -5.78
N GLU A 186 11.48 -5.91 -6.02
CA GLU A 186 12.87 -6.07 -5.58
C GLU A 186 13.77 -5.00 -6.21
N LYS A 187 13.59 -4.72 -7.50
CA LYS A 187 14.35 -3.68 -8.18
C LYS A 187 14.05 -2.29 -7.63
N LEU A 188 12.79 -2.02 -7.33
CA LEU A 188 12.41 -0.80 -6.64
C LEU A 188 13.08 -0.75 -5.27
N GLY A 189 13.06 -1.86 -4.53
CA GLY A 189 13.75 -2.05 -3.25
C GLY A 189 15.21 -1.63 -3.30
N ASP A 190 15.97 -2.11 -4.29
CA ASP A 190 17.38 -1.72 -4.50
C ASP A 190 17.53 -0.20 -4.67
N ILE A 191 16.66 0.41 -5.48
CA ILE A 191 16.71 1.84 -5.79
C ILE A 191 16.39 2.67 -4.55
N VAL A 192 15.29 2.37 -3.86
CA VAL A 192 14.86 3.15 -2.70
C VAL A 192 15.83 2.99 -1.54
N THR A 193 16.47 1.82 -1.42
CA THR A 193 17.51 1.57 -0.42
C THR A 193 18.70 2.48 -0.65
N LYS A 194 19.20 2.60 -1.88
CA LYS A 194 20.29 3.53 -2.21
C LYS A 194 19.92 4.97 -1.89
N VAL A 195 18.73 5.43 -2.30
CA VAL A 195 18.29 6.80 -2.01
C VAL A 195 18.20 7.05 -0.50
N TRP A 196 17.72 6.05 0.25
CA TRP A 196 17.59 6.10 1.70
C TRP A 196 18.94 6.09 2.44
N GLU A 197 19.91 5.30 2.00
CA GLU A 197 21.25 5.22 2.60
C GLU A 197 22.01 6.57 2.54
N TYR A 198 21.82 7.34 1.48
CA TYR A 198 22.36 8.70 1.35
C TYR A 198 21.52 9.77 2.04
N SER A 199 20.47 9.38 2.77
CA SER A 199 19.56 10.33 3.39
C SER A 199 20.09 10.90 4.69
N GLU A 200 19.90 12.20 4.84
CA GLU A 200 20.07 12.91 6.12
C GLU A 200 18.75 12.96 6.91
N ASN A 201 17.66 12.42 6.35
CA ASN A 201 16.42 12.22 7.09
C ASN A 201 16.75 11.33 8.28
N ASN A 202 16.63 11.86 9.51
CA ASN A 202 16.87 11.20 10.80
C ASN A 202 18.26 11.40 11.45
N LYS A 203 19.22 12.10 10.83
CA LYS A 203 20.50 12.42 11.52
C LYS A 203 20.40 13.56 12.53
N ASN A 204 19.32 14.35 12.46
CA ASN A 204 19.16 15.63 13.15
C ASN A 204 18.44 15.56 14.50
N ALA A 205 18.10 14.39 15.05
CA ALA A 205 17.58 14.37 16.42
C ALA A 205 18.73 14.76 17.38
N PRO A 206 18.56 15.82 18.20
CA PRO A 206 19.59 16.30 19.12
C PRO A 206 19.94 15.24 20.18
N ASN A 207 21.07 15.50 20.85
CA ASN A 207 21.76 14.61 21.79
C ASN A 207 20.87 14.09 22.94
N LYS A 208 21.33 13.03 23.62
CA LYS A 208 20.69 12.35 24.77
C LYS A 208 20.18 13.29 25.89
N ASP A 209 20.63 14.54 25.91
CA ASP A 209 20.41 15.52 26.99
C ASP A 209 19.11 16.34 26.83
N LEU A 210 18.42 16.26 25.69
CA LEU A 210 17.09 16.86 25.52
C LEU A 210 16.02 15.91 26.06
N GLU A 211 16.08 15.65 27.37
CA GLU A 211 14.92 15.11 28.08
C GLU A 211 13.84 16.19 28.09
N LEU A 212 12.92 16.14 27.11
CA LEU A 212 11.57 16.59 27.38
C LEU A 212 11.11 15.76 28.57
N HIS A 213 11.04 16.37 29.76
CA HIS A 213 10.77 15.67 31.03
C HIS A 213 9.50 14.77 30.99
N SER A 214 8.62 14.98 29.99
CA SER A 214 7.42 14.19 29.73
C SER A 214 7.56 13.05 28.71
N LEU A 215 8.57 13.05 27.82
CA LEU A 215 8.75 12.02 26.80
C LEU A 215 9.78 10.99 27.22
N ARG A 216 9.40 9.72 27.12
CA ARG A 216 10.29 8.61 27.43
C ARG A 216 10.65 7.88 26.15
N ARG A 217 11.95 7.88 25.83
CA ARG A 217 12.50 7.24 24.63
C ARG A 217 12.33 5.72 24.66
N GLY A 218 12.21 5.11 23.48
CA GLY A 218 12.15 3.65 23.32
C GLY A 218 10.82 3.02 23.74
N ARG A 219 9.80 3.81 24.07
CA ARG A 219 8.44 3.33 24.37
C ARG A 219 7.37 4.27 23.82
N PRO A 220 6.12 3.78 23.66
CA PRO A 220 5.01 4.63 23.32
C PRO A 220 4.79 5.73 24.37
N ASN A 221 4.48 6.94 23.90
CA ASN A 221 4.10 8.08 24.73
C ASN A 221 2.68 8.49 24.35
N LEU A 222 1.73 8.34 25.27
CA LEU A 222 0.33 8.68 25.05
C LEU A 222 0.05 10.09 25.59
N PHE A 223 -0.52 10.95 24.74
CA PHE A 223 -1.00 12.27 25.11
C PHE A 223 -2.50 12.32 24.91
N GLN A 224 -3.24 12.70 25.95
CA GLN A 224 -4.67 12.95 25.88
C GLN A 224 -4.89 14.45 26.08
N LYS A 225 -5.32 15.13 25.02
CA LYS A 225 -5.73 16.54 25.09
C LYS A 225 -7.23 16.61 24.76
N LYS A 226 -7.97 17.46 25.47
CA LYS A 226 -9.43 17.58 25.34
C LYS A 226 -9.89 18.62 24.30
N HIS A 227 -8.98 19.18 23.49
CA HIS A 227 -9.25 20.33 22.62
C HIS A 227 -8.41 20.28 21.34
N ASP A 228 -8.98 20.79 20.23
CA ASP A 228 -8.51 20.93 18.82
C ASP A 228 -7.11 21.56 18.61
N LYS A 229 -6.15 21.23 19.45
CA LYS A 229 -4.77 21.74 19.50
C LYS A 229 -3.76 20.59 19.45
N GLU A 230 -4.18 19.39 19.04
CA GLU A 230 -3.33 18.22 18.88
C GLU A 230 -2.26 18.46 17.81
N LEU A 231 -2.63 19.08 16.68
CA LEU A 231 -1.65 19.43 15.64
C LEU A 231 -0.63 20.47 16.13
N ASN A 232 -1.06 21.44 16.94
CA ASN A 232 -0.14 22.39 17.57
C ASN A 232 0.84 21.68 18.51
N LEU A 233 0.35 20.71 19.30
CA LEU A 233 1.22 19.90 20.15
C LEU A 233 2.27 19.14 19.33
N VAL A 234 1.87 18.51 18.21
CA VAL A 234 2.82 17.84 17.32
C VAL A 234 3.88 18.82 16.81
N VAL A 235 3.47 19.99 16.31
CA VAL A 235 4.40 21.02 15.83
C VAL A 235 5.36 21.47 16.94
N ASP A 236 4.85 21.73 18.14
CA ASP A 236 5.66 22.17 19.29
C ASP A 236 6.65 21.09 19.73
N LEU A 237 6.25 19.81 19.71
CA LEU A 237 7.15 18.68 19.99
C LEU A 237 8.29 18.60 18.97
N PHE A 238 7.98 18.66 17.68
CA PHE A 238 9.02 18.64 16.64
C PHE A 238 9.95 19.85 16.76
N LYS A 239 9.41 21.06 16.99
CA LYS A 239 10.22 22.28 17.22
C LYS A 239 11.14 22.14 18.42
N SER A 240 10.64 21.59 19.54
CA SER A 240 11.44 21.40 20.76
C SER A 240 12.62 20.44 20.54
N LEU A 241 12.49 19.52 19.58
CA LEU A 241 13.54 18.60 19.16
C LEU A 241 14.37 19.13 17.98
N SER A 242 14.23 20.39 17.59
CA SER A 242 14.89 20.96 16.40
C SER A 242 14.63 20.14 15.12
N MET A 243 13.46 19.50 15.05
CA MET A 243 13.02 18.69 13.91
C MET A 243 11.92 19.43 13.14
N ILE A 244 11.88 19.19 11.83
CA ILE A 244 10.77 19.61 10.97
C ILE A 244 9.85 18.39 10.80
N PRO A 245 8.55 18.49 11.13
CA PRO A 245 7.61 17.39 10.92
C PRO A 245 7.44 17.12 9.42
N ARG A 246 7.49 15.84 9.05
CA ARG A 246 7.28 15.39 7.67
C ARG A 246 6.30 14.22 7.63
N ALA A 247 5.76 13.94 6.45
CA ALA A 247 4.71 12.94 6.27
C ALA A 247 5.16 11.51 6.65
N GLU A 248 6.46 11.22 6.60
CA GLU A 248 7.00 9.94 7.05
C GLU A 248 7.07 9.81 8.59
N HIS A 249 7.08 10.94 9.32
CA HIS A 249 7.14 11.00 10.78
C HIS A 249 5.78 11.17 11.44
N VAL A 250 4.84 11.82 10.75
CA VAL A 250 3.51 12.14 11.30
C VAL A 250 2.43 11.50 10.44
N LEU A 251 1.66 10.58 11.03
CA LEU A 251 0.50 9.95 10.39
C LEU A 251 -0.75 10.50 11.06
N ILE A 252 -1.53 11.23 10.27
CA ILE A 252 -2.85 11.72 10.68
C ILE A 252 -3.83 10.59 10.43
N CYS A 253 -4.30 9.97 11.51
CA CYS A 253 -5.23 8.86 11.46
C CYS A 253 -6.64 9.36 11.10
N LYS A 254 -7.29 8.61 10.22
CA LYS A 254 -8.67 8.79 9.78
C LYS A 254 -9.32 7.42 9.59
N GLU A 255 -10.64 7.40 9.38
CA GLU A 255 -11.38 6.15 9.19
C GLU A 255 -10.92 5.32 7.98
N THR A 256 -10.26 5.97 7.01
CA THR A 256 -9.69 5.32 5.82
C THR A 256 -8.20 5.05 5.93
N THR A 257 -7.57 5.30 7.09
CA THR A 257 -6.17 4.93 7.32
C THR A 257 -6.09 3.41 7.39
N THR A 258 -5.19 2.84 6.59
CA THR A 258 -5.03 1.41 6.44
C THR A 258 -4.08 0.83 7.50
N GLU A 259 -4.27 -0.45 7.83
CA GLU A 259 -3.34 -1.25 8.64
C GLU A 259 -1.89 -1.12 8.13
N GLU A 260 -1.71 -1.14 6.80
CA GLU A 260 -0.39 -1.06 6.16
C GLU A 260 0.33 0.29 6.40
N GLU A 261 -0.39 1.41 6.39
CA GLU A 261 0.18 2.73 6.70
C GLU A 261 0.71 2.78 8.14
N ILE A 262 -0.04 2.21 9.08
CA ILE A 262 0.34 2.11 10.50
C ILE A 262 1.54 1.18 10.67
N GLU A 263 1.50 -0.03 10.09
CA GLU A 263 2.61 -0.98 10.11
C GLU A 263 3.90 -0.34 9.57
N CYS A 264 3.81 0.34 8.43
CA CYS A 264 4.94 1.04 7.82
C CYS A 264 5.53 2.10 8.76
N MET A 265 4.69 2.91 9.42
CA MET A 265 5.16 3.89 10.40
C MET A 265 5.83 3.23 11.60
N LEU A 266 5.23 2.18 12.16
CA LEU A 266 5.78 1.47 13.31
C LEU A 266 7.11 0.79 12.97
N LEU A 267 7.23 0.18 11.79
CA LEU A 267 8.49 -0.36 11.29
C LEU A 267 9.58 0.71 11.21
N ARG A 268 9.23 1.92 10.73
CA ARG A 268 10.16 3.04 10.69
C ARG A 268 10.62 3.46 12.09
N ALA A 269 9.66 3.63 13.01
CA ALA A 269 9.94 3.99 14.40
C ALA A 269 10.83 2.96 15.11
N LEU A 270 10.50 1.68 15.01
CA LEU A 270 11.22 0.60 15.67
C LEU A 270 12.62 0.41 15.08
N HIS A 271 12.80 0.49 13.76
CA HIS A 271 14.12 0.36 13.16
C HIS A 271 15.10 1.45 13.64
N CYS A 272 14.63 2.69 13.80
CA CYS A 272 15.45 3.76 14.36
C CYS A 272 15.84 3.54 15.83
N THR A 273 15.09 2.74 16.59
CA THR A 273 15.50 2.37 17.96
C THR A 273 16.66 1.36 17.99
N LEU A 274 16.84 0.58 16.92
CA LEU A 274 17.87 -0.48 16.85
C LEU A 274 19.23 0.04 16.34
N LEU A 275 19.23 1.04 15.46
CA LEU A 275 20.45 1.48 14.75
C LEU A 275 21.15 2.69 15.36
N SER A 276 20.49 3.48 16.20
CA SER A 276 21.02 4.80 16.54
C SER A 276 20.74 5.27 17.96
N ASP A 277 21.76 5.93 18.52
CA ASP A 277 21.66 6.82 19.67
C ASP A 277 20.82 8.09 19.39
N LYS A 278 20.30 8.27 18.18
CA LYS A 278 19.36 9.31 17.78
C LYS A 278 18.07 8.69 17.23
N THR A 279 16.95 8.86 17.92
CA THR A 279 15.65 8.34 17.46
C THR A 279 14.76 9.52 17.06
N PRO A 280 14.43 9.69 15.77
CA PRO A 280 13.48 10.71 15.35
C PRO A 280 12.12 10.46 16.00
N LEU A 281 11.37 11.54 16.21
CA LEU A 281 10.00 11.47 16.71
C LEU A 281 9.08 10.95 15.61
N TYR A 282 8.27 9.93 15.94
CA TYR A 282 7.15 9.48 15.13
C TYR A 282 5.84 9.69 15.89
N CYS A 283 4.79 10.14 15.20
CA CYS A 283 3.51 10.50 15.81
C CYS A 283 2.33 9.91 15.05
N LEU A 284 1.47 9.21 15.77
CA LEU A 284 0.09 8.92 15.36
C LEU A 284 -0.80 10.03 15.91
N VAL A 285 -1.45 10.77 15.04
CA VAL A 285 -2.37 11.85 15.41
C VAL A 285 -3.79 11.33 15.28
N TRP A 286 -4.59 11.48 16.34
CA TRP A 286 -5.96 10.95 16.45
C TRP A 286 -6.09 9.44 16.22
N PRO A 287 -5.28 8.58 16.86
CA PRO A 287 -5.36 7.13 16.69
C PRO A 287 -6.75 6.56 17.03
N GLU A 288 -7.57 7.26 17.83
CA GLU A 288 -8.97 6.92 18.11
C GLU A 288 -9.91 7.01 16.88
N LYS A 289 -9.46 7.60 15.77
CA LYS A 289 -10.20 7.65 14.49
C LYS A 289 -9.99 6.41 13.62
N LEU A 290 -9.12 5.51 14.03
CA LEU A 290 -8.93 4.23 13.36
C LEU A 290 -10.16 3.35 13.57
N ARG A 291 -10.53 2.58 12.55
CA ARG A 291 -11.61 1.60 12.67
C ARG A 291 -11.20 0.54 13.68
N MET A 292 -12.11 0.20 14.60
CA MET A 292 -11.95 -1.01 15.41
C MET A 292 -12.30 -2.20 14.52
N GLU A 293 -11.32 -3.06 14.29
CA GLU A 293 -11.51 -4.35 13.61
C GLU A 293 -12.10 -5.41 14.56
#